data_AF-R9LRB5-F1
#
_entry.id   AF-R9LRB5-F1
#
_cell.length_a   1.000
_cell.length_b   1.000
_cell.length_c   1.000
_cell.angle_alpha   90.00
_cell.angle_beta   90.00
_cell.angle_gamma   90.00
#
_symmetry.space_group_name_H-M   'P 1'
#
loop_
_entity.id
_entity.type
_entity.pdbx_description
1 polymer ?
#
loop_
_entity_poly.entity_id
_entity_poly.type
_entity_poly.pdbx_seq_one_letter_code
_entity_poly.pdbx_strand_id
1 'polypeptide(L)'
;MKAGQKISRDNGVLYGNGNILGYDRVGDTYVINEEQAETVRIIFDLYLQGYGSMKIAKMLMEQKRKTTSGIVKWNVSNIMRAIKTTTYTGTKCYNKSRSNNFLEQKRINNLDMSTYDYVEGDFPAIVSQEIWDKSQKIRESRVKPPLVSTTKTTHSKRDSKDIWVNKLHCSCGSSFRKDKWHTKLDGKISYGYQCYNQINNGNKKKREALDLDTEGYCDIKMITDWKLDFMAKELLGHLWQDRKASVIIAIDLIKRYYKDEGLSENQHDAVSIKAKIDKAQTRLTNLISMRADGELSKEENIRP
;
A
#
# COMPACT_ATOMS: atom_id res chain seq x y z
N MET A 1 -20.31 -30.03 -10.74
CA MET A 1 -19.03 -29.34 -11.02
C MET A 1 -18.14 -29.03 -9.79
N LYS A 2 -18.54 -29.35 -8.55
CA LYS A 2 -17.70 -29.12 -7.34
C LYS A 2 -16.65 -30.22 -7.10
N ALA A 3 -16.93 -31.47 -7.49
CA ALA A 3 -16.03 -32.61 -7.27
C ALA A 3 -14.72 -32.50 -8.07
N GLY A 4 -14.78 -32.19 -9.37
CA GLY A 4 -13.58 -32.02 -10.21
C GLY A 4 -12.67 -30.87 -9.77
N GLN A 5 -13.25 -29.75 -9.32
CA GLN A 5 -12.48 -28.64 -8.75
C GLN A 5 -11.90 -28.97 -7.37
N LYS A 6 -12.53 -29.86 -6.60
CA LYS A 6 -11.96 -30.35 -5.34
C LYS A 6 -10.76 -31.26 -5.62
N ILE A 7 -10.92 -32.26 -6.49
CA ILE A 7 -9.85 -33.17 -6.89
C ILE A 7 -8.66 -32.42 -7.48
N SER A 8 -8.89 -31.42 -8.33
CA SER A 8 -7.83 -30.59 -8.90
C SER A 8 -7.11 -29.71 -7.86
N ARG A 9 -7.78 -29.31 -6.78
CA ARG A 9 -7.15 -28.63 -5.64
C ARG A 9 -6.32 -29.60 -4.80
N ASP A 10 -6.86 -30.78 -4.54
CA ASP A 10 -6.19 -31.85 -3.79
C ASP A 10 -4.92 -32.31 -4.53
N ASN A 11 -4.94 -32.31 -5.87
CA ASN A 11 -3.78 -32.58 -6.72
C ASN A 11 -2.83 -31.37 -6.90
N GLY A 12 -3.09 -30.23 -6.25
CA GLY A 12 -2.20 -29.08 -6.28
C GLY A 12 -2.04 -28.41 -7.66
N VAL A 13 -3.03 -28.55 -8.57
CA VAL A 13 -2.94 -28.01 -9.93
C VAL A 13 -2.94 -26.48 -9.91
N LEU A 14 -2.12 -25.85 -10.77
CA LEU A 14 -2.12 -24.39 -10.94
C LEU A 14 -3.38 -23.91 -11.67
N TYR A 15 -4.13 -22.99 -11.05
CA TYR A 15 -5.31 -22.39 -11.68
C TYR A 15 -5.03 -21.08 -12.41
N GLY A 16 -5.51 -21.02 -13.66
CA GLY A 16 -5.45 -19.87 -14.54
C GLY A 16 -4.34 -19.98 -15.59
N ASN A 17 -4.56 -19.35 -16.75
CA ASN A 17 -3.58 -19.27 -17.84
C ASN A 17 -2.80 -17.94 -17.83
N GLY A 18 -2.91 -17.16 -16.76
CA GLY A 18 -2.28 -15.85 -16.67
C GLY A 18 -0.85 -15.94 -16.17
N ASN A 19 0.07 -15.29 -16.88
CA ASN A 19 1.42 -15.06 -16.39
C ASN A 19 1.37 -14.30 -15.06
N ILE A 20 2.26 -14.66 -14.14
CA ILE A 20 2.45 -13.98 -12.85
C ILE A 20 3.78 -13.23 -12.98
N LEU A 21 3.80 -11.94 -12.64
CA LEU A 21 5.04 -11.16 -12.73
C LEU A 21 6.15 -11.82 -11.90
N GLY A 22 7.32 -12.09 -12.46
CA GLY A 22 8.42 -12.72 -11.73
C GLY A 22 8.51 -14.23 -11.92
N TYR A 23 7.50 -14.83 -12.55
CA TYR A 23 7.48 -16.26 -12.86
C TYR A 23 7.11 -16.50 -14.32
N ASP A 24 7.87 -17.39 -14.97
CA ASP A 24 7.50 -17.98 -16.24
C ASP A 24 6.87 -19.36 -15.98
N ARG A 25 5.72 -19.62 -16.60
CA ARG A 25 5.03 -20.91 -16.46
C ARG A 25 5.69 -21.93 -17.37
N VAL A 26 6.21 -23.01 -16.79
CA VAL A 26 6.81 -24.13 -17.51
C VAL A 26 6.01 -25.39 -17.17
N GLY A 27 5.08 -25.76 -18.06
CA GLY A 27 4.13 -26.85 -17.82
C GLY A 27 3.21 -26.60 -16.63
N ASP A 28 3.35 -27.44 -15.60
CA ASP A 28 2.55 -27.41 -14.37
C ASP A 28 3.24 -26.70 -13.20
N THR A 29 4.42 -26.10 -13.42
CA THR A 29 5.15 -25.34 -12.41
C THR A 29 5.56 -23.93 -12.90
N TYR A 30 6.16 -23.16 -12.00
CA TYR A 30 6.71 -21.83 -12.23
C TYR A 30 8.23 -21.83 -12.07
N VAL A 31 8.92 -21.19 -12.99
CA VAL A 31 10.35 -20.91 -12.93
C VAL A 31 10.54 -19.41 -12.72
N ILE A 32 11.49 -19.01 -11.89
CA ILE A 32 11.75 -17.59 -11.62
C ILE A 32 12.32 -16.92 -12.88
N ASN A 33 11.71 -15.81 -13.25
CA ASN A 33 12.28 -14.86 -14.20
C ASN A 33 12.96 -13.75 -13.39
N GLU A 34 14.29 -13.77 -13.29
CA GLU A 34 15.02 -12.89 -12.36
C GLU A 34 14.81 -11.39 -12.64
N GLU A 35 14.66 -10.96 -13.90
CA GLU A 35 14.40 -9.56 -14.24
C GLU A 35 13.04 -9.10 -13.68
N GLN A 36 12.01 -9.93 -13.85
CA GLN A 36 10.68 -9.62 -13.32
C GLN A 36 10.61 -9.84 -11.80
N ALA A 37 11.32 -10.83 -11.26
CA ALA A 37 11.37 -11.11 -9.84
C ALA A 37 12.06 -9.97 -9.06
N GLU A 38 13.09 -9.36 -9.63
CA GLU A 38 13.69 -8.14 -9.10
C GLU A 38 12.63 -7.03 -8.96
N THR A 39 11.76 -6.87 -9.98
CA THR A 39 10.67 -5.89 -9.93
C THR A 39 9.67 -6.20 -8.80
N VAL A 40 9.36 -7.48 -8.57
CA VAL A 40 8.52 -7.90 -7.44
C VAL A 40 9.20 -7.55 -6.10
N ARG A 41 10.49 -7.87 -5.94
CA ARG A 41 11.27 -7.55 -4.72
C ARG A 41 11.25 -6.04 -4.45
N ILE A 42 11.46 -5.21 -5.47
CA ILE A 42 11.38 -3.73 -5.37
C ILE A 42 10.00 -3.27 -4.91
N ILE A 43 8.91 -3.88 -5.42
CA ILE A 43 7.54 -3.54 -5.00
C ILE A 43 7.35 -3.80 -3.50
N PHE A 44 7.79 -4.96 -3.01
CA PHE A 44 7.66 -5.30 -1.60
C PHE A 44 8.51 -4.40 -0.72
N ASP A 45 9.78 -4.16 -1.09
CA ASP A 45 10.68 -3.27 -0.36
C ASP A 45 10.11 -1.85 -0.23
N LEU A 46 9.74 -1.21 -1.35
CA LEU A 46 9.14 0.12 -1.33
C LEU A 46 7.81 0.16 -0.53
N TYR A 47 7.02 -0.92 -0.58
CA TYR A 47 5.79 -0.98 0.19
C TYR A 47 6.03 -1.08 1.69
N LEU A 48 7.04 -1.87 2.12
CA LEU A 48 7.46 -2.00 3.51
C LEU A 48 8.04 -0.70 4.06
N GLN A 49 8.75 0.08 3.23
CA GLN A 49 9.18 1.45 3.56
C GLN A 49 8.01 2.46 3.68
N GLY A 50 6.76 2.00 3.54
CA GLY A 50 5.58 2.82 3.75
C GLY A 50 5.10 3.58 2.51
N TYR A 51 5.70 3.36 1.33
CA TYR A 51 5.25 4.05 0.12
C TYR A 51 3.81 3.63 -0.26
N GLY A 52 3.03 4.58 -0.77
CA GLY A 52 1.70 4.32 -1.30
C GLY A 52 1.77 3.64 -2.67
N SER A 53 0.80 2.78 -2.99
CA SER A 53 0.75 2.04 -4.26
C SER A 53 0.79 2.95 -5.50
N MET A 54 0.23 4.15 -5.44
CA MET A 54 0.34 5.14 -6.51
C MET A 54 1.76 5.66 -6.70
N LYS A 55 2.48 5.92 -5.60
CA LYS A 55 3.87 6.39 -5.64
C LYS A 55 4.80 5.29 -6.17
N ILE A 56 4.59 4.05 -5.72
CA ILE A 56 5.32 2.87 -6.23
C ILE A 56 5.11 2.71 -7.74
N ALA A 57 3.85 2.77 -8.21
CA ALA A 57 3.55 2.69 -9.64
C ALA A 57 4.30 3.76 -10.46
N LYS A 58 4.37 5.00 -9.94
CA LYS A 58 5.11 6.09 -10.59
C LYS A 58 6.61 5.79 -10.65
N MET A 59 7.21 5.36 -9.53
CA MET A 59 8.64 5.02 -9.47
C MET A 59 9.00 3.88 -10.44
N LEU A 60 8.16 2.85 -10.56
CA LEU A 60 8.40 1.76 -11.51
C LEU A 60 8.32 2.22 -12.98
N MET A 61 7.42 3.16 -13.28
CA MET A 61 7.34 3.77 -14.62
C MET A 61 8.57 4.63 -14.91
N GLU A 62 9.05 5.42 -13.95
CA GLU A 62 10.28 6.21 -14.06
C GLU A 62 11.51 5.32 -14.28
N GLN A 63 11.56 4.17 -13.61
CA GLN A 63 12.59 3.13 -13.80
C GLN A 63 12.41 2.28 -15.07
N LYS A 64 11.40 2.57 -15.89
CA LYS A 64 11.07 1.83 -17.13
C LYS A 64 10.86 0.32 -16.95
N ARG A 65 10.43 -0.12 -15.75
CA ARG A 65 10.16 -1.53 -15.46
C ARG A 65 8.89 -2.00 -16.18
N LYS A 66 8.96 -3.17 -16.81
CA LYS A 66 7.83 -3.77 -17.55
C LYS A 66 6.88 -4.50 -16.61
N THR A 67 5.59 -4.44 -16.94
CA THR A 67 4.57 -5.30 -16.32
C THR A 67 4.63 -6.70 -16.93
N THR A 68 3.81 -7.63 -16.41
CA THR A 68 3.70 -9.00 -16.92
C THR A 68 3.34 -9.07 -18.42
N SER A 69 2.66 -8.05 -18.95
CA SER A 69 2.32 -7.95 -20.37
C SER A 69 3.43 -7.31 -21.22
N GLY A 70 4.60 -7.03 -20.64
CA GLY A 70 5.73 -6.40 -21.32
C GLY A 70 5.65 -4.88 -21.48
N ILE A 71 4.59 -4.25 -20.95
CA ILE A 71 4.34 -2.81 -21.11
C ILE A 71 4.80 -2.03 -19.88
N VAL A 72 5.43 -0.87 -20.07
CA VAL A 72 5.81 0.07 -19.00
C VAL A 72 4.61 0.95 -18.61
N LYS A 73 3.58 0.34 -18.05
CA LYS A 73 2.38 1.04 -17.57
C LYS A 73 1.91 0.44 -16.27
N TRP A 74 2.23 1.12 -15.17
CA TRP A 74 1.85 0.69 -13.83
C TRP A 74 0.67 1.50 -13.31
N ASN A 75 -0.28 0.80 -12.71
CA ASN A 75 -1.40 1.40 -12.02
C ASN A 75 -1.49 0.85 -10.59
N VAL A 76 -2.33 1.48 -9.77
CA VAL A 76 -2.53 1.07 -8.37
C VAL A 76 -2.99 -0.39 -8.26
N SER A 77 -3.86 -0.84 -9.16
CA SER A 77 -4.39 -2.20 -9.17
C SER A 77 -3.30 -3.25 -9.39
N ASN A 78 -2.32 -2.98 -10.25
CA ASN A 78 -1.18 -3.87 -10.52
C ASN A 78 -0.34 -4.06 -9.25
N ILE A 79 -0.02 -2.97 -8.56
CA ILE A 79 0.77 -3.00 -7.31
C ILE A 79 -0.01 -3.74 -6.21
N MET A 80 -1.29 -3.40 -6.03
CA MET A 80 -2.11 -4.06 -5.01
C MET A 80 -2.35 -5.54 -5.30
N ARG A 81 -2.43 -5.93 -6.58
CA ARG A 81 -2.49 -7.33 -6.98
C ARG A 81 -1.19 -8.05 -6.65
N ALA A 82 -0.03 -7.44 -6.91
CA ALA A 82 1.25 -8.02 -6.57
C ALA A 82 1.36 -8.27 -5.05
N ILE A 83 1.08 -7.25 -4.24
CA ILE A 83 1.16 -7.36 -2.77
C ILE A 83 0.21 -8.43 -2.22
N LYS A 84 -1.01 -8.57 -2.77
CA LYS A 84 -1.98 -9.59 -2.33
C LYS A 84 -1.64 -11.02 -2.75
N THR A 85 -0.74 -11.20 -3.72
CA THR A 85 -0.49 -12.52 -4.31
C THR A 85 0.45 -13.32 -3.41
N THR A 86 -0.06 -14.40 -2.81
CA THR A 86 0.75 -15.35 -2.02
C THR A 86 1.66 -16.22 -2.87
N THR A 87 1.47 -16.27 -4.19
CA THR A 87 2.34 -17.07 -5.06
C THR A 87 3.81 -16.64 -4.96
N TYR A 88 4.09 -15.39 -4.58
CA TYR A 88 5.47 -14.94 -4.36
C TYR A 88 6.16 -15.58 -3.16
N THR A 89 5.42 -16.19 -2.22
CA THR A 89 5.99 -16.93 -1.08
C THR A 89 6.17 -18.42 -1.37
N GLY A 90 5.93 -18.87 -2.60
CA GLY A 90 5.93 -20.29 -2.94
C GLY A 90 4.59 -20.99 -2.64
N THR A 91 3.53 -20.26 -2.28
CA THR A 91 2.25 -20.85 -1.86
C THR A 91 1.18 -20.74 -2.96
N LYS A 92 0.55 -21.87 -3.29
CA LYS A 92 -0.66 -21.95 -4.13
C LYS A 92 -1.87 -21.51 -3.31
N CYS A 93 -2.77 -20.74 -3.93
CA CYS A 93 -3.95 -20.20 -3.25
C CYS A 93 -5.21 -20.40 -4.09
N TYR A 94 -6.18 -21.09 -3.50
CA TYR A 94 -7.46 -21.48 -4.10
C TYR A 94 -8.64 -20.70 -3.50
N ASN A 95 -9.86 -20.96 -3.99
CA ASN A 95 -11.12 -20.31 -3.55
C ASN A 95 -11.16 -18.77 -3.63
N LYS A 96 -10.30 -18.14 -4.44
CA LYS A 96 -10.34 -16.69 -4.72
C LYS A 96 -11.63 -16.23 -5.40
N SER A 97 -12.38 -17.15 -6.01
CA SER A 97 -13.65 -16.88 -6.66
C SER A 97 -14.42 -18.17 -6.89
N ARG A 98 -15.74 -18.06 -7.04
CA ARG A 98 -16.65 -19.16 -7.35
C ARG A 98 -17.58 -18.79 -8.49
N SER A 99 -18.12 -19.78 -9.20
CA SER A 99 -19.19 -19.54 -10.17
C SER A 99 -20.53 -19.42 -9.43
N ASN A 100 -21.42 -18.54 -9.88
CA ASN A 100 -22.72 -18.29 -9.23
C ASN A 100 -23.68 -19.47 -9.39
N ASN A 101 -23.79 -20.00 -10.61
CA ASN A 101 -24.65 -21.10 -10.99
C ASN A 101 -24.07 -21.80 -12.24
N PHE A 102 -24.70 -22.89 -12.65
CA PHE A 102 -24.23 -23.70 -13.77
C PHE A 102 -24.66 -23.15 -15.14
N LEU A 103 -25.70 -22.31 -15.22
CA LEU A 103 -26.20 -21.72 -16.46
C LEU A 103 -25.42 -20.47 -16.87
N GLU A 104 -25.40 -19.45 -16.02
CA GLU A 104 -24.82 -18.14 -16.32
C GLU A 104 -23.29 -18.15 -16.13
N GLN A 105 -22.80 -19.07 -15.31
CA GLN A 105 -21.38 -19.28 -14.99
C GLN A 105 -20.64 -18.01 -14.53
N LYS A 106 -21.37 -16.99 -14.08
CA LYS A 106 -20.80 -15.69 -13.69
C LYS A 106 -19.85 -15.87 -12.52
N ARG A 107 -18.64 -15.32 -12.67
CA ARG A 107 -17.60 -15.41 -11.64
C ARG A 107 -17.88 -14.42 -10.51
N ILE A 108 -18.10 -14.94 -9.31
CA ILE A 108 -18.20 -14.18 -8.07
C ILE A 108 -16.84 -14.21 -7.38
N ASN A 109 -16.24 -13.05 -7.16
CA ASN A 109 -15.00 -12.93 -6.41
C ASN A 109 -15.24 -13.16 -4.93
N ASN A 110 -14.38 -13.95 -4.32
CA ASN A 110 -14.33 -14.07 -2.88
C ASN A 110 -13.50 -12.90 -2.36
N LEU A 111 -14.10 -12.06 -1.51
CA LEU A 111 -13.45 -10.87 -0.97
C LEU A 111 -12.80 -11.13 0.40
N ASP A 112 -13.15 -12.27 1.02
CA ASP A 112 -12.65 -12.66 2.32
C ASP A 112 -11.45 -13.60 2.16
N MET A 113 -10.26 -13.07 2.43
CA MET A 113 -9.01 -13.83 2.31
C MET A 113 -8.90 -14.94 3.36
N SER A 114 -9.63 -14.88 4.47
CA SER A 114 -9.60 -15.92 5.52
C SER A 114 -10.20 -17.25 5.06
N THR A 115 -11.02 -17.21 4.01
CA THR A 115 -11.68 -18.39 3.43
C THR A 115 -10.90 -18.98 2.24
N TYR A 116 -9.68 -18.51 1.99
CA TYR A 116 -8.82 -19.03 0.94
C TYR A 116 -8.12 -20.30 1.42
N ASP A 117 -8.01 -21.29 0.53
CA ASP A 117 -7.22 -22.49 0.81
C ASP A 117 -5.78 -22.24 0.34
N TYR A 118 -4.82 -22.40 1.24
CA TYR A 118 -3.39 -22.27 0.96
C TYR A 118 -2.72 -23.64 0.95
N VAL A 119 -1.96 -23.92 -0.10
CA VAL A 119 -1.24 -25.20 -0.28
C VAL A 119 0.19 -24.86 -0.68
N GLU A 120 1.18 -25.55 -0.13
CA GLU A 120 2.57 -25.36 -0.55
C GLU A 120 2.74 -25.69 -2.04
N GLY A 121 3.43 -24.80 -2.74
CA GLY A 121 3.71 -24.94 -4.15
C GLY A 121 5.07 -25.56 -4.39
N ASP A 122 5.18 -26.26 -5.53
CA ASP A 122 6.44 -26.85 -6.00
C ASP A 122 7.18 -25.86 -6.92
N PHE A 123 7.40 -24.64 -6.44
CA PHE A 123 8.13 -23.61 -7.16
C PHE A 123 8.83 -22.65 -6.19
N PRO A 124 10.00 -22.10 -6.56
CA PRO A 124 10.82 -21.29 -5.67
C PRO A 124 10.15 -19.96 -5.31
N ALA A 125 10.28 -19.53 -4.05
CA ALA A 125 9.73 -18.27 -3.55
C ALA A 125 10.56 -17.06 -4.00
N ILE A 126 9.90 -15.95 -4.35
CA ILE A 126 10.55 -14.66 -4.66
C ILE A 126 10.72 -13.80 -3.41
N VAL A 127 9.75 -13.86 -2.48
CA VAL A 127 9.76 -13.16 -1.19
C VAL A 127 9.51 -14.13 -0.05
N SER A 128 10.07 -13.86 1.13
CA SER A 128 9.82 -14.69 2.31
C SER A 128 8.38 -14.51 2.82
N GLN A 129 7.87 -15.53 3.52
CA GLN A 129 6.56 -15.47 4.17
C GLN A 129 6.48 -14.26 5.13
N GLU A 130 7.56 -13.99 5.87
CA GLU A 130 7.63 -12.85 6.80
C GLU A 130 7.45 -11.49 6.12
N ILE A 131 8.10 -11.27 4.97
CA ILE A 131 7.96 -10.03 4.18
C ILE A 131 6.52 -9.87 3.70
N TRP A 132 5.91 -10.97 3.27
CA TRP A 132 4.52 -10.97 2.80
C TRP A 132 3.54 -10.66 3.94
N ASP A 133 3.71 -11.29 5.10
CA ASP A 133 2.88 -11.08 6.29
C ASP A 133 2.96 -9.63 6.78
N LYS A 134 4.19 -9.07 6.86
CA LYS A 134 4.40 -7.64 7.17
C LYS A 134 3.66 -6.74 6.19
N SER A 135 3.72 -7.06 4.90
CA SER A 135 3.01 -6.31 3.86
C SER A 135 1.49 -6.41 4.00
N GLN A 136 0.94 -7.56 4.37
CA GLN A 136 -0.51 -7.69 4.63
C GLN A 136 -0.93 -6.87 5.85
N LYS A 137 -0.16 -6.87 6.94
CA LYS A 137 -0.45 -6.04 8.12
C LYS A 137 -0.49 -4.55 7.78
N ILE A 138 0.49 -4.06 6.99
CA ILE A 138 0.48 -2.68 6.49
C ILE A 138 -0.77 -2.43 5.66
N ARG A 139 -1.11 -3.35 4.75
CA ARG A 139 -2.28 -3.22 3.90
C ARG A 139 -3.58 -3.13 4.70
N GLU A 140 -3.78 -4.01 5.67
CA GLU A 140 -4.96 -4.05 6.54
C GLU A 140 -5.08 -2.76 7.37
N SER A 141 -3.97 -2.26 7.91
CA SER A 141 -3.96 -0.99 8.66
C SER A 141 -4.36 0.23 7.81
N ARG A 142 -4.23 0.13 6.48
CA ARG A 142 -4.61 1.18 5.53
C ARG A 142 -6.08 1.12 5.12
N VAL A 143 -6.81 0.04 5.41
CA VAL A 143 -8.23 -0.11 5.07
C VAL A 143 -9.09 0.57 6.13
N LYS A 144 -10.09 1.35 5.71
CA LYS A 144 -11.12 1.90 6.62
C LYS A 144 -12.46 1.20 6.39
N PRO A 145 -13.21 0.91 7.46
CA PRO A 145 -14.61 0.55 7.30
C PRO A 145 -15.35 1.74 6.67
N PRO A 146 -16.30 1.49 5.77
CA PRO A 146 -17.13 2.55 5.23
C PRO A 146 -18.04 3.11 6.30
N LEU A 147 -18.03 4.43 6.45
CA LEU A 147 -18.83 5.13 7.47
C LEU A 147 -20.27 5.43 7.00
N VAL A 148 -20.54 5.31 5.69
CA VAL A 148 -21.81 5.78 5.06
C VAL A 148 -22.57 4.65 4.37
N SER A 149 -21.93 3.51 4.09
CA SER A 149 -22.58 2.39 3.40
C SER A 149 -21.93 1.08 3.84
N THR A 150 -22.67 0.25 4.56
CA THR A 150 -22.24 -1.07 5.04
C THR A 150 -21.79 -2.02 3.93
N THR A 151 -22.05 -1.72 2.66
CA THR A 151 -21.81 -2.63 1.52
C THR A 151 -20.53 -2.38 0.74
N LYS A 152 -19.76 -1.31 1.00
CA LYS A 152 -18.56 -1.00 0.19
C LYS A 152 -17.37 -0.55 1.03
N THR A 153 -16.31 -1.35 1.11
CA THR A 153 -15.04 -0.91 1.73
C THR A 153 -14.44 0.28 0.97
N THR A 154 -14.31 1.44 1.62
CA THR A 154 -13.68 2.63 1.02
C THR A 154 -12.16 2.62 1.14
N HIS A 155 -11.53 3.27 0.14
CA HIS A 155 -10.10 3.30 -0.14
C HIS A 155 -9.19 3.81 0.98
N SER A 156 -7.90 3.48 0.80
CA SER A 156 -6.73 3.75 1.63
C SER A 156 -6.77 5.08 2.42
N LYS A 157 -6.33 5.02 3.69
CA LYS A 157 -5.95 6.18 4.50
C LYS A 157 -5.11 7.16 3.67
N ARG A 158 -5.69 8.31 3.31
CA ARG A 158 -4.92 9.43 2.73
C ARG A 158 -4.31 10.17 3.91
N ASP A 159 -3.03 9.95 4.17
CA ASP A 159 -2.32 10.74 5.16
C ASP A 159 -2.22 12.18 4.62
N SER A 160 -2.97 13.07 5.24
CA SER A 160 -2.89 14.50 4.99
C SER A 160 -1.97 15.12 6.04
N LYS A 161 -1.13 16.09 5.66
CA LYS A 161 -0.43 16.93 6.64
C LYS A 161 -1.37 17.93 7.33
N ASP A 162 -2.57 18.09 6.77
CA ASP A 162 -3.56 19.04 7.26
C ASP A 162 -4.30 18.50 8.49
N ILE A 163 -4.25 19.25 9.59
CA ILE A 163 -4.86 18.87 10.86
C ILE A 163 -6.37 18.65 10.74
N TRP A 164 -7.06 19.46 9.95
CA TRP A 164 -8.51 19.46 9.85
C TRP A 164 -9.00 18.30 9.00
N VAL A 165 -8.31 17.95 7.92
CA VAL A 165 -8.63 16.73 7.14
C VAL A 165 -8.55 15.46 8.00
N ASN A 166 -7.64 15.44 8.97
CA ASN A 166 -7.43 14.27 9.83
C ASN A 166 -8.38 14.21 11.04
N LYS A 167 -8.82 15.37 11.55
CA LYS A 167 -9.57 15.46 12.81
C LYS A 167 -11.05 15.81 12.62
N LEU A 168 -11.40 16.56 11.58
CA LEU A 168 -12.75 17.09 11.39
C LEU A 168 -13.69 16.01 10.84
N HIS A 169 -14.78 15.78 11.56
CA HIS A 169 -15.85 14.85 11.19
C HIS A 169 -17.19 15.58 11.18
N CYS A 170 -18.05 15.23 10.23
CA CYS A 170 -19.38 15.79 10.08
C CYS A 170 -20.36 15.04 10.97
N SER A 171 -21.48 15.69 11.33
CA SER A 171 -22.57 15.05 12.06
C SER A 171 -23.19 13.87 11.32
N CYS A 172 -23.06 13.79 9.99
CA CYS A 172 -23.44 12.60 9.22
C CYS A 172 -22.40 11.47 9.25
N GLY A 173 -21.37 11.56 10.11
CA GLY A 173 -20.32 10.55 10.25
C GLY A 173 -19.22 10.61 9.19
N SER A 174 -19.35 11.41 8.14
CA SER A 174 -18.32 11.53 7.10
C SER A 174 -17.18 12.48 7.47
N SER A 175 -15.98 12.19 6.97
CA SER A 175 -14.83 13.11 7.08
C SER A 175 -15.01 14.35 6.20
N PHE A 176 -14.22 15.38 6.48
CA PHE A 176 -14.14 16.55 5.63
C PHE A 176 -13.00 16.46 4.61
N ARG A 177 -13.23 17.03 3.43
CA ARG A 177 -12.23 17.22 2.38
C ARG A 177 -11.84 18.70 2.33
N LYS A 178 -10.55 18.96 2.17
CA LYS A 178 -10.00 20.29 1.91
C LYS A 178 -10.07 20.60 0.42
N ASP A 179 -10.76 21.67 0.07
CA ASP A 179 -10.91 22.15 -1.30
C ASP A 179 -10.51 23.62 -1.41
N LYS A 180 -10.12 24.03 -2.62
CA LYS A 180 -9.82 25.42 -2.93
C LYS A 180 -11.12 26.24 -2.86
N TRP A 181 -11.12 27.30 -2.05
CA TRP A 181 -12.28 28.20 -1.92
C TRP A 181 -12.18 29.38 -2.88
N HIS A 182 -11.24 30.30 -2.65
CA HIS A 182 -10.97 31.40 -3.57
C HIS A 182 -9.47 31.72 -3.62
N THR A 183 -9.02 32.33 -4.72
CA THR A 183 -7.73 32.99 -4.77
C THR A 183 -7.93 34.44 -4.31
N LYS A 184 -7.16 34.88 -3.31
CA LYS A 184 -7.13 36.26 -2.83
C LYS A 184 -6.45 37.17 -3.87
N LEU A 185 -6.65 38.49 -3.72
CA LEU A 185 -6.01 39.51 -4.58
C LEU A 185 -4.48 39.45 -4.53
N ASP A 186 -3.90 39.00 -3.41
CA ASP A 186 -2.45 38.80 -3.23
C ASP A 186 -1.92 37.48 -3.85
N GLY A 187 -2.76 36.77 -4.61
CA GLY A 187 -2.43 35.47 -5.23
C GLY A 187 -2.48 34.28 -4.27
N LYS A 188 -2.68 34.49 -2.96
CA LYS A 188 -2.76 33.38 -2.00
C LYS A 188 -4.09 32.66 -2.11
N ILE A 189 -4.04 31.34 -2.02
CA ILE A 189 -5.24 30.50 -2.05
C ILE A 189 -5.79 30.34 -0.63
N SER A 190 -7.09 30.60 -0.45
CA SER A 190 -7.79 30.16 0.75
C SER A 190 -8.43 28.80 0.52
N TYR A 191 -8.52 28.04 1.60
CA TYR A 191 -9.11 26.71 1.57
C TYR A 191 -10.41 26.67 2.36
N GLY A 192 -11.28 25.75 1.97
CA GLY A 192 -12.48 25.40 2.70
C GLY A 192 -12.58 23.90 2.89
N TYR A 193 -13.36 23.51 3.89
CA TYR A 193 -13.58 22.13 4.28
C TYR A 193 -15.04 21.79 4.05
N GLN A 194 -15.29 20.83 3.16
CA GLN A 194 -16.63 20.37 2.85
C GLN A 194 -16.80 18.89 3.20
N CYS A 195 -18.00 18.54 3.67
CA CYS A 195 -18.34 17.17 4.02
C CYS A 195 -18.21 16.27 2.79
N TYR A 196 -17.46 15.17 2.93
CA TYR A 196 -17.20 14.23 1.83
C TYR A 196 -18.49 13.56 1.32
N ASN A 197 -19.45 13.26 2.19
CA ASN A 197 -20.75 12.71 1.78
C ASN A 197 -21.50 13.68 0.85
N GLN A 198 -21.49 14.97 1.21
CA GLN A 198 -22.21 16.01 0.49
C GLN A 198 -21.70 16.18 -0.95
N ILE A 199 -20.39 16.09 -1.14
CA ILE A 199 -19.74 16.21 -2.46
C ILE A 199 -20.14 15.06 -3.38
N ASN A 200 -20.18 13.83 -2.85
CA ASN A 200 -20.37 12.64 -3.66
C ASN A 200 -21.85 12.25 -3.83
N ASN A 201 -22.68 12.48 -2.81
CA ASN A 201 -24.04 11.96 -2.75
C ASN A 201 -25.11 13.08 -2.63
N GLY A 202 -24.70 14.35 -2.63
CA GLY A 202 -25.58 15.51 -2.50
C GLY A 202 -25.85 15.92 -1.04
N ASN A 203 -26.35 17.15 -0.87
CA ASN A 203 -26.78 17.64 0.45
C ASN A 203 -28.22 17.19 0.77
N LYS A 204 -28.57 17.19 2.06
CA LYS A 204 -29.86 16.71 2.53
C LYS A 204 -31.02 17.52 1.92
N LYS A 205 -30.92 18.85 1.88
CA LYS A 205 -31.93 19.74 1.27
C LYS A 205 -32.24 19.43 -0.19
N LYS A 206 -31.22 19.18 -1.02
CA LYS A 206 -31.44 18.84 -2.44
C LYS A 206 -32.08 17.47 -2.59
N ARG A 207 -31.78 16.53 -1.69
CA ARG A 207 -32.39 15.20 -1.69
C ARG A 207 -33.86 15.25 -1.28
N GLU A 208 -34.16 16.02 -0.24
CA GLU A 208 -35.53 16.31 0.20
C GLU A 208 -36.35 16.97 -0.91
N ALA A 209 -35.78 17.93 -1.63
CA ALA A 209 -36.43 18.56 -2.79
C ALA A 209 -36.68 17.59 -3.98
N LEU A 210 -36.08 16.41 -3.97
CA LEU A 210 -36.22 15.36 -4.99
C LEU A 210 -36.99 14.14 -4.46
N ASP A 211 -37.62 14.24 -3.29
CA ASP A 211 -38.28 13.12 -2.59
C ASP A 211 -37.40 11.87 -2.41
N LEU A 212 -36.10 12.09 -2.19
CA LEU A 212 -35.13 11.03 -1.91
C LEU A 212 -34.90 10.86 -0.41
N ASP A 213 -34.49 9.64 -0.01
CA ASP A 213 -34.11 9.34 1.37
C ASP A 213 -33.04 10.32 1.89
N THR A 214 -33.25 10.81 3.11
CA THR A 214 -32.43 11.83 3.77
C THR A 214 -31.67 11.31 5.00
N GLU A 215 -31.85 10.03 5.36
CA GLU A 215 -31.16 9.42 6.49
C GLU A 215 -29.63 9.35 6.22
N GLY A 216 -28.82 9.79 7.19
CA GLY A 216 -27.37 9.85 7.03
C GLY A 216 -26.84 10.98 6.13
N TYR A 217 -27.69 11.93 5.71
CA TYR A 217 -27.27 13.12 4.94
C TYR A 217 -27.20 14.39 5.79
N CYS A 218 -26.39 15.36 5.36
CA CYS A 218 -26.18 16.63 6.08
C CYS A 218 -26.31 17.86 5.17
N ASP A 219 -26.57 19.00 5.81
CA ASP A 219 -26.62 20.33 5.17
C ASP A 219 -25.52 21.27 5.66
N ILE A 220 -24.46 20.72 6.26
CA ILE A 220 -23.35 21.54 6.71
C ILE A 220 -22.79 22.34 5.53
N LYS A 221 -22.64 23.64 5.72
CA LYS A 221 -21.98 24.50 4.74
C LYS A 221 -20.48 24.23 4.81
N MET A 222 -19.79 24.49 3.70
CA MET A 222 -18.34 24.47 3.70
C MET A 222 -17.81 25.47 4.73
N ILE A 223 -16.81 25.07 5.50
CA ILE A 223 -16.20 25.87 6.56
C ILE A 223 -14.82 26.33 6.07
N THR A 224 -14.51 27.62 6.12
CA THR A 224 -13.21 28.15 5.69
C THR A 224 -12.10 27.81 6.70
N ASP A 225 -10.87 27.73 6.22
CA ASP A 225 -9.70 27.39 7.04
C ASP A 225 -9.49 28.31 8.24
N TRP A 226 -9.44 29.62 8.01
CA TRP A 226 -9.23 30.63 9.03
C TRP A 226 -10.33 30.60 10.09
N LYS A 227 -11.56 30.20 9.71
CA LYS A 227 -12.68 30.10 10.63
C LYS A 227 -12.50 28.91 11.58
N LEU A 228 -12.04 27.77 11.06
CA LEU A 228 -11.70 26.62 11.90
C LEU A 228 -10.54 26.95 12.84
N ASP A 229 -9.46 27.57 12.31
CA ASP A 229 -8.31 27.95 13.12
C ASP A 229 -8.69 28.94 14.22
N PHE A 230 -9.54 29.92 13.91
CA PHE A 230 -10.07 30.87 14.89
C PHE A 230 -10.90 30.17 15.96
N MET A 231 -11.85 29.32 15.57
CA MET A 231 -12.67 28.54 16.52
C MET A 231 -11.81 27.64 17.41
N ALA A 232 -10.79 27.00 16.86
CA ALA A 232 -9.85 26.18 17.61
C ALA A 232 -9.08 27.00 18.63
N LYS A 233 -8.57 28.16 18.21
CA LYS A 233 -7.79 29.06 19.07
C LYS A 233 -8.62 29.57 20.24
N GLU A 234 -9.85 29.99 19.99
CA GLU A 234 -10.77 30.43 21.04
C GLU A 234 -11.09 29.29 22.02
N LEU A 235 -11.44 28.11 21.51
CA LEU A 235 -11.80 26.97 22.33
C LEU A 235 -10.60 26.46 23.16
N LEU A 236 -9.43 26.32 22.55
CA LEU A 236 -8.20 25.98 23.26
C LEU A 236 -7.79 27.08 24.24
N GLY A 237 -8.05 28.36 23.94
CA GLY A 237 -7.81 29.45 24.88
C GLY A 237 -8.59 29.27 26.19
N HIS A 238 -9.86 28.89 26.10
CA HIS A 238 -10.73 28.67 27.26
C HIS A 238 -10.44 27.35 28.00
N LEU A 239 -10.21 26.27 27.26
CA LEU A 239 -10.02 24.93 27.83
C LEU A 239 -8.59 24.68 28.31
N TRP A 240 -7.60 25.29 27.67
CA TRP A 240 -6.18 25.05 27.93
C TRP A 240 -5.55 26.16 28.77
N GLN A 241 -6.05 26.30 30.00
CA GLN A 241 -5.60 27.33 30.94
C GLN A 241 -4.23 26.98 31.57
N ASP A 242 -4.03 25.74 32.03
CA ASP A 242 -2.73 25.28 32.54
C ASP A 242 -1.86 24.66 31.43
N ARG A 243 -1.29 25.54 30.62
CA ARG A 243 -0.40 25.14 29.53
C ARG A 243 0.90 24.51 30.05
N LYS A 244 1.38 24.94 31.21
CA LYS A 244 2.69 24.53 31.74
C LYS A 244 2.65 23.08 32.20
N ALA A 245 1.64 22.68 32.98
CA ALA A 245 1.49 21.29 33.39
C ALA A 245 1.31 20.35 32.19
N SER A 246 0.50 20.76 31.22
CA SER A 246 0.26 19.98 30.00
C SER A 246 1.53 19.75 29.18
N VAL A 247 2.37 20.78 29.03
CA VAL A 247 3.66 20.66 28.33
C VAL A 247 4.62 19.75 29.09
N ILE A 248 4.65 19.84 30.42
CA ILE A 248 5.48 18.94 31.25
C ILE A 248 5.04 17.48 31.07
N ILE A 249 3.73 17.21 31.10
CA ILE A 249 3.18 15.88 30.86
C ILE A 249 3.54 15.40 29.45
N ALA A 250 3.41 16.25 28.43
CA ALA A 250 3.79 15.89 27.07
C ALA A 250 5.28 15.56 26.94
N ILE A 251 6.16 16.35 27.56
CA ILE A 251 7.61 16.10 27.59
C ILE A 251 7.92 14.79 28.31
N ASP A 252 7.27 14.52 29.44
CA ASP A 252 7.46 13.29 30.19
C ASP A 252 6.98 12.06 29.40
N LEU A 253 5.82 12.14 28.75
CA LEU A 253 5.34 11.10 27.85
C LEU A 253 6.29 10.87 26.66
N ILE A 254 6.79 11.94 26.04
CA ILE A 254 7.81 11.82 24.99
C ILE A 254 9.04 11.13 25.56
N LYS A 255 9.59 11.57 26.68
CA LYS A 255 10.78 10.91 27.29
C LYS A 255 10.55 9.43 27.60
N ARG A 256 9.36 9.04 28.04
CA ARG A 256 9.03 7.64 28.39
C ARG A 256 8.81 6.76 27.16
N TYR A 257 8.17 7.27 26.12
CA TYR A 257 7.70 6.48 24.98
C TYR A 257 8.43 6.75 23.67
N TYR A 258 9.24 7.80 23.60
CA TYR A 258 10.09 8.07 22.46
C TYR A 258 11.16 6.98 22.36
N LYS A 259 10.89 6.03 21.49
CA LYS A 259 11.89 5.09 20.98
C LYS A 259 12.48 5.77 19.75
N ASP A 260 13.77 6.03 19.78
CA ASP A 260 14.47 6.55 18.61
C ASP A 260 14.38 5.51 17.48
N GLU A 261 13.50 5.74 16.51
CA GLU A 261 13.37 4.90 15.31
C GLU A 261 14.59 5.06 14.38
N GLY A 262 15.47 6.04 14.65
CA GLY A 262 16.70 6.29 13.90
C GLY A 262 17.73 5.17 13.96
N LEU A 263 17.58 4.17 14.83
CA LEU A 263 18.39 2.95 14.78
C LEU A 263 17.95 1.98 13.67
N SER A 264 16.68 2.00 13.25
CA SER A 264 16.16 1.09 12.21
C SER A 264 16.52 1.55 10.79
N GLU A 265 16.45 2.85 10.50
CA GLU A 265 16.89 3.40 9.21
C GLU A 265 18.42 3.27 9.06
N ASN A 266 19.18 3.60 10.12
CA ASN A 266 20.63 3.38 10.13
C ASN A 266 21.01 1.90 10.08
N GLN A 267 20.23 0.99 10.66
CA GLN A 267 20.48 -0.45 10.50
C GLN A 267 20.24 -0.92 9.08
N HIS A 268 19.18 -0.47 8.42
CA HIS A 268 18.91 -0.85 7.03
C HIS A 268 19.96 -0.31 6.07
N ASP A 269 20.36 0.95 6.24
CA ASP A 269 21.44 1.56 5.46
C ASP A 269 22.80 0.92 5.78
N ALA A 270 23.10 0.63 7.04
CA ALA A 270 24.30 -0.10 7.42
C ALA A 270 24.33 -1.52 6.87
N VAL A 271 23.21 -2.24 6.86
CA VAL A 271 23.11 -3.59 6.27
C VAL A 271 23.26 -3.54 4.75
N SER A 272 22.65 -2.55 4.08
CA SER A 272 22.80 -2.32 2.63
C SER A 272 24.23 -1.95 2.25
N ILE A 273 24.89 -1.09 3.02
CA ILE A 273 26.29 -0.71 2.83
C ILE A 273 27.21 -1.91 3.11
N LYS A 274 26.95 -2.67 4.18
CA LYS A 274 27.73 -3.86 4.53
C LYS A 274 27.62 -4.95 3.47
N ALA A 275 26.42 -5.21 2.93
CA ALA A 275 26.23 -6.13 1.81
C ALA A 275 26.97 -5.67 0.53
N LYS A 276 27.05 -4.36 0.27
CA LYS A 276 27.86 -3.81 -0.84
C LYS A 276 29.36 -3.99 -0.60
N ILE A 277 29.83 -3.79 0.63
CA ILE A 277 31.23 -4.02 1.02
C ILE A 277 31.57 -5.50 0.87
N ASP A 278 30.75 -6.41 1.40
CA ASP A 278 30.99 -7.84 1.32
C ASP A 278 31.04 -8.31 -0.14
N LYS A 279 30.12 -7.82 -0.99
CA LYS A 279 30.13 -8.13 -2.43
C LYS A 279 31.36 -7.59 -3.15
N ALA A 280 31.84 -6.42 -2.77
CA ALA A 280 33.08 -5.85 -3.32
C ALA A 280 34.31 -6.64 -2.85
N GLN A 281 34.34 -7.07 -1.59
CA GLN A 281 35.39 -7.92 -1.03
C GLN A 281 35.41 -9.30 -1.70
N THR A 282 34.26 -9.95 -1.90
CA THR A 282 34.20 -11.22 -2.64
C THR A 282 34.72 -11.07 -4.07
N ARG A 283 34.37 -9.97 -4.76
CA ARG A 283 34.92 -9.69 -6.09
C ARG A 283 36.43 -9.49 -6.06
N LEU A 284 36.95 -8.76 -5.06
CA LEU A 284 38.38 -8.59 -4.89
C LEU A 284 39.09 -9.92 -4.62
N THR A 285 38.55 -10.75 -3.73
CA THR A 285 39.09 -12.09 -3.44
C THR A 285 39.09 -12.97 -4.68
N ASN A 286 38.02 -12.95 -5.48
CA ASN A 286 37.96 -13.71 -6.72
C ASN A 286 38.95 -13.20 -7.78
N LEU A 287 39.15 -11.88 -7.89
CA LEU A 287 40.17 -11.32 -8.79
C LEU A 287 41.59 -11.69 -8.33
N ILE A 288 41.84 -11.71 -7.02
CA ILE A 288 43.11 -12.16 -6.46
C ILE A 288 43.34 -13.65 -6.71
N SER A 289 42.31 -14.50 -6.55
CA SER A 289 42.43 -15.94 -6.83
C SER A 289 42.66 -16.18 -8.33
N MET A 290 41.90 -15.54 -9.21
CA MET A 290 42.12 -15.63 -10.67
C MET A 290 43.52 -15.19 -11.09
N ARG A 291 44.10 -14.18 -10.42
CA ARG A 291 45.50 -13.78 -10.63
C ARG A 291 46.50 -14.80 -10.08
N ALA A 292 46.22 -15.39 -8.91
CA ALA A 292 47.07 -16.42 -8.33
C ALA A 292 47.09 -17.70 -9.18
N ASP A 293 45.97 -18.02 -9.82
CA ASP A 293 45.81 -19.16 -10.73
C ASP A 293 46.35 -18.85 -12.15
N GLY A 294 46.85 -17.64 -12.40
CA GLY A 294 47.50 -17.24 -13.65
C GLY A 294 46.55 -16.86 -14.80
N GLU A 295 45.24 -16.77 -14.53
CA GLU A 295 44.22 -16.44 -15.53
C GLU A 295 44.21 -14.95 -15.92
N LEU A 296 44.86 -14.08 -15.13
CA LEU A 296 44.93 -12.62 -15.37
C LEU A 296 46.37 -12.12 -15.41
N SER A 297 46.73 -11.38 -16.47
CA SER A 297 48.04 -10.73 -16.57
C SER A 297 48.15 -9.51 -15.63
N LYS A 298 49.40 -9.11 -15.31
CA LYS A 298 49.66 -7.96 -14.42
C LYS A 298 49.07 -6.64 -14.95
N GLU A 299 48.99 -6.48 -16.27
CA GLU A 299 48.48 -5.29 -16.93
C GLU A 299 46.94 -5.23 -16.94
N GLU A 300 46.27 -6.38 -17.06
CA GLU A 300 44.80 -6.48 -17.02
C GLU A 300 44.24 -6.25 -15.62
N ASN A 301 44.97 -6.66 -14.58
CA ASN A 301 44.55 -6.50 -13.18
C ASN A 301 44.72 -5.08 -12.61
N ILE A 302 45.34 -4.14 -13.35
CA ILE A 302 45.63 -2.76 -12.91
C ILE A 302 44.81 -1.72 -13.69
N ARG A 303 44.00 -2.13 -14.69
CA ARG A 303 43.14 -1.19 -15.41
C ARG A 303 41.97 -0.71 -14.50
N PRO A 304 41.75 0.62 -14.37
CA PRO A 304 40.72 1.18 -13.51
C PRO A 304 39.30 0.88 -13.98
#